data_AF-A0A920JBN4-F1
#
_entry.id   AF-A0A920JBN4-F1
#
_cell.length_a   1.000
_cell.length_b   1.000
_cell.length_c   1.000
_cell.angle_alpha   90.00
_cell.angle_beta   90.00
_cell.angle_gamma   90.00
#
_symmetry.space_group_name_H-M   'P 1'
#
loop_
_entity.id
_entity.type
_entity.pdbx_description
1 polymer ?
#
loop_
_entity_poly.entity_id
_entity_poly.type
_entity_poly.pdbx_seq_one_letter_code
_entity_poly.pdbx_strand_id
1 'polypeptide(L)'
;MEDVVWYRKPLLSDPVAILAFEGWSDAGNTASGCIENICGTYDVEPFAELNSEGFYNYQMRRPVVEVKAIGERNFHWPQTTFYSIEDYKLKREVILVFGEEPSMKWKKYSQNISEVLIELG
;
A
#
# COMPACT_ATOMS: atom_id res chain seq x y z
N MET A 1 4.14 -13.17 -9.36
CA MET A 1 4.56 -12.21 -8.32
C MET A 1 5.73 -11.30 -8.74
N GLU A 2 6.08 -11.16 -10.03
CA GLU A 2 7.16 -10.25 -10.45
C GLU A 2 6.88 -8.77 -10.15
N ASP A 3 5.61 -8.38 -10.10
CA ASP A 3 5.22 -6.99 -9.82
C ASP A 3 5.13 -6.67 -8.32
N VAL A 4 5.40 -7.63 -7.42
CA VAL A 4 5.37 -7.41 -5.97
C VAL A 4 6.79 -7.38 -5.45
N VAL A 5 7.18 -6.25 -4.86
CA VAL A 5 8.47 -6.06 -4.21
C VAL A 5 8.30 -6.32 -2.73
N TRP A 6 9.00 -7.33 -2.21
CA TRP A 6 8.97 -7.70 -0.80
C TRP A 6 10.15 -7.09 -0.05
N TYR A 7 9.87 -6.40 1.06
CA TYR A 7 10.87 -5.91 2.01
C TYR A 7 11.11 -6.91 3.14
N ARG A 8 10.03 -7.50 3.65
CA ARG A 8 10.04 -8.61 4.61
C ARG A 8 8.78 -9.45 4.42
N LYS A 9 8.80 -10.67 4.92
CA LYS A 9 7.59 -11.50 5.02
C LYS A 9 7.14 -11.56 6.48
N PRO A 10 5.99 -10.97 6.84
CA PRO A 10 5.46 -11.09 8.20
C PRO A 10 4.99 -12.52 8.45
N LEU A 11 5.04 -12.96 9.72
CA LEU A 11 4.53 -14.26 10.13
C LEU A 11 3.18 -14.04 10.79
N LEU A 12 2.11 -14.15 10.00
CA LEU A 12 0.75 -13.84 10.44
C LEU A 12 -0.09 -15.11 10.67
N SER A 13 -1.12 -15.01 11.49
CA SER A 13 -2.07 -16.06 11.82
C SER A 13 -3.51 -15.54 11.72
N ASP A 14 -4.21 -15.95 10.66
CA ASP A 14 -5.61 -15.58 10.38
C ASP A 14 -5.85 -14.05 10.36
N PRO A 15 -5.01 -13.28 9.62
CA PRO A 15 -5.09 -11.83 9.56
C PRO A 15 -6.39 -11.35 8.90
N VAL A 16 -6.76 -10.11 9.20
CA VAL A 16 -7.81 -9.40 8.46
C VAL A 16 -7.17 -8.31 7.60
N ALA A 17 -7.57 -8.24 6.33
CA ALA A 17 -7.10 -7.21 5.42
C ALA A 17 -8.07 -6.01 5.37
N ILE A 18 -7.53 -4.80 5.50
CA ILE A 18 -8.22 -3.54 5.25
C ILE A 18 -7.59 -2.92 4.00
N LEU A 19 -8.38 -2.74 2.95
CA LEU A 19 -7.94 -2.14 1.69
C LEU A 19 -8.55 -0.75 1.58
N ALA A 20 -7.71 0.25 1.37
CA ALA A 20 -8.14 1.61 1.11
C ALA A 20 -7.42 2.15 -0.11
N PHE A 21 -8.18 2.73 -1.03
CA PHE A 21 -7.63 3.30 -2.25
C PHE A 21 -7.93 4.80 -2.33
N GLU A 22 -6.92 5.57 -2.71
CA GLU A 22 -7.09 6.99 -3.00
C GLU A 22 -7.65 7.20 -4.41
N GLY A 23 -8.42 8.27 -4.58
CA GLY A 23 -8.90 8.72 -5.89
C GLY A 23 -10.40 8.95 -5.91
N TRP A 24 -11.07 8.41 -6.92
CA TRP A 24 -12.49 8.71 -7.16
C TRP A 24 -13.40 8.27 -6.02
N SER A 25 -13.06 7.15 -5.39
CA SER A 25 -13.82 6.59 -4.26
C SER A 25 -13.57 7.31 -2.92
N ASP A 26 -12.52 8.14 -2.82
CA ASP A 26 -12.08 8.74 -1.56
C ASP A 26 -12.57 10.18 -1.37
N ALA A 27 -13.89 10.35 -1.38
CA ALA A 27 -14.50 11.65 -1.14
C ALA A 27 -14.20 12.14 0.30
N GLY A 28 -13.59 13.32 0.41
CA GLY A 28 -13.24 13.93 1.70
C GLY A 28 -12.08 13.26 2.42
N ASN A 29 -11.24 12.48 1.72
CA ASN A 29 -10.11 11.76 2.29
C ASN A 29 -10.50 10.81 3.43
N THR A 30 -11.68 10.18 3.30
CA THR A 30 -12.21 9.30 4.35
C THR A 30 -11.43 7.99 4.41
N ALA A 31 -11.10 7.40 3.25
CA ALA A 31 -10.37 6.15 3.15
C ALA A 31 -8.88 6.36 3.45
N SER A 32 -8.25 7.34 2.80
CA SER A 32 -6.84 7.72 3.07
C SER A 32 -6.64 8.15 4.52
N GLY A 33 -7.45 9.07 5.03
CA GLY A 33 -7.36 9.56 6.40
C GLY A 33 -7.56 8.46 7.45
N CYS A 34 -8.39 7.45 7.17
CA CYS A 34 -8.54 6.29 8.05
C CYS A 34 -7.24 5.50 8.17
N ILE A 35 -6.61 5.15 7.04
CA ILE A 35 -5.34 4.44 7.05
C ILE A 35 -4.22 5.27 7.66
N GLU A 36 -4.10 6.56 7.30
CA GLU A 36 -3.10 7.46 7.88
C GLU A 36 -3.20 7.48 9.41
N ASN A 37 -4.42 7.56 9.95
CA ASN A 37 -4.65 7.54 11.39
C ASN A 37 -4.28 6.18 12.04
N ILE A 38 -4.59 5.06 11.38
CA ILE A 38 -4.19 3.73 11.86
C ILE A 38 -2.65 3.61 11.84
N CYS A 39 -2.00 3.95 10.73
CA CYS A 39 -0.55 3.88 10.61
C CYS A 39 0.16 4.75 11.66
N GLY A 40 -0.33 5.97 11.91
CA GLY A 40 0.21 6.85 12.95
C GLY A 40 0.00 6.34 14.37
N THR A 41 -0.97 5.44 14.60
CA THR A 41 -1.24 4.84 15.92
C THR A 41 -0.32 3.64 16.19
N TYR A 42 -0.02 2.84 15.18
CA TYR A 42 0.68 1.55 15.32
C TYR A 42 2.15 1.55 14.87
N ASP A 43 2.67 2.69 14.37
CA ASP A 43 4.05 2.84 13.88
C ASP A 43 4.48 1.70 12.96
N VAL A 44 3.73 1.54 11.86
CA VAL A 44 3.91 0.42 10.93
C VAL A 44 4.93 0.74 9.85
N GLU A 45 5.76 -0.25 9.53
CA GLU A 45 6.66 -0.22 8.37
C GLU A 45 6.13 -1.11 7.23
N PRO A 46 6.31 -0.70 5.96
CA PRO A 46 5.85 -1.47 4.82
C PRO A 46 6.59 -2.80 4.74
N PHE A 47 5.86 -3.90 4.48
CA PHE A 47 6.47 -5.21 4.26
C PHE A 47 6.57 -5.56 2.77
N ALA A 48 5.73 -4.97 1.93
CA ALA A 48 5.75 -5.13 0.49
C ALA A 48 5.12 -3.93 -0.21
N GLU A 49 5.32 -3.84 -1.52
CA GLU A 49 4.63 -2.90 -2.41
C GLU A 49 4.39 -3.54 -3.78
N LEU A 50 3.38 -3.05 -4.48
CA LEU A 50 3.23 -3.27 -5.91
C LEU A 50 4.08 -2.28 -6.67
N ASN A 51 4.92 -2.78 -7.56
CA ASN A 51 5.66 -1.98 -8.52
C ASN A 51 4.65 -1.14 -9.32
N SER A 52 4.89 0.17 -9.33
CA SER A 52 4.07 1.17 -10.02
C SER A 52 4.03 0.98 -11.55
N GLU A 53 5.10 0.41 -12.13
CA GLU A 53 5.27 0.32 -13.58
C GLU A 53 4.15 -0.47 -14.26
N GLY A 54 3.47 0.19 -15.18
CA GLY A 54 2.43 -0.42 -16.01
C GLY A 54 1.07 -0.57 -15.34
N PHE A 55 0.88 -0.13 -14.10
CA PHE A 55 -0.45 0.04 -13.48
C PHE A 55 -0.93 1.49 -13.51
N TYR A 56 -0.02 2.47 -13.45
CA TYR A 56 -0.36 3.89 -13.40
C TYR A 56 -0.03 4.62 -14.71
N ASN A 57 -0.85 5.62 -15.05
CA ASN A 57 -0.52 6.60 -16.07
C ASN A 57 0.15 7.82 -15.42
N TYR A 58 1.46 7.96 -15.57
CA TYR A 58 2.22 9.04 -14.92
C TYR A 58 1.92 10.45 -15.44
N GLN A 59 1.21 10.59 -16.56
CA GLN A 59 0.72 11.91 -17.00
C GLN A 59 -0.47 12.37 -16.16
N MET A 60 -1.32 11.42 -15.72
CA MET A 60 -2.47 11.69 -14.86
C MET A 60 -2.09 11.70 -13.38
N ARG A 61 -1.25 10.75 -12.94
CA ARG A 61 -0.74 10.64 -11.58
C ARG A 61 0.78 10.85 -11.57
N ARG A 62 1.20 12.11 -11.39
CA ARG A 62 2.61 12.48 -11.49
C ARG A 62 3.35 12.07 -10.21
N PRO A 63 4.57 11.51 -10.32
CA PRO A 63 5.43 11.31 -9.16
C PRO A 63 5.70 12.63 -8.46
N VAL A 64 5.71 12.60 -7.13
CA VAL A 64 6.04 13.76 -6.30
C VAL A 64 7.53 13.76 -6.04
N VAL A 65 8.17 14.92 -6.23
CA VAL A 65 9.59 15.10 -5.93
C VAL A 65 9.73 15.83 -4.60
N GLU A 66 10.30 15.16 -3.62
CA GLU A 66 10.68 15.77 -2.35
C GLU A 66 12.14 16.22 -2.43
N VAL A 67 12.36 17.52 -2.25
CA VAL A 67 13.70 18.11 -2.23
C VAL A 67 14.12 18.30 -0.78
N LYS A 68 15.17 17.58 -0.36
CA LYS A 68 15.71 17.67 1.00
C LYS A 68 16.83 18.72 1.05
N ALA A 69 18.08 18.30 1.22
CA ALA A 69 19.24 19.17 1.17
C ALA A 69 19.68 19.45 -0.29
N ILE A 70 20.64 20.36 -0.46
CA ILE A 70 21.21 20.66 -1.78
C ILE A 70 21.77 19.38 -2.41
N GLY A 71 21.13 18.94 -3.50
CA GLY A 71 21.54 17.75 -4.26
C GLY A 71 20.76 16.47 -3.95
N GLU A 72 19.96 16.45 -2.87
CA GLU A 72 19.17 15.27 -2.49
C GLU A 72 17.72 15.41 -2.95
N ARG A 73 17.27 14.46 -3.78
CA ARG A 73 15.89 14.38 -4.28
C ARG A 73 15.35 12.97 -4.08
N ASN A 74 14.21 12.88 -3.42
CA ASN A 74 13.45 11.64 -3.32
C ASN A 74 12.28 11.70 -4.30
N PHE A 75 12.04 10.58 -4.98
CA PHE A 75 10.93 10.43 -5.89
C PHE A 75 9.89 9.51 -5.26
N HIS A 76 8.69 10.04 -5.08
CA HIS A 76 7.55 9.31 -4.57
C HIS A 76 6.65 8.97 -5.76
N TRP A 77 6.75 7.73 -6.22
CA TRP A 77 5.94 7.21 -7.32
C TRP A 77 4.56 6.78 -6.80
N PRO A 78 3.49 6.89 -7.62
CA PRO A 78 2.20 6.30 -7.29
C PRO A 78 2.35 4.81 -7.07
N GLN A 79 1.93 4.30 -5.92
CA GLN A 79 2.19 2.92 -5.54
C GLN A 79 1.08 2.37 -4.64
N THR A 80 1.07 1.05 -4.48
CA THR A 80 0.22 0.38 -3.49
C THR A 80 1.12 -0.39 -2.55
N THR A 81 1.01 -0.08 -1.26
CA THR A 81 1.91 -0.55 -0.22
C THR A 81 1.14 -1.40 0.78
N PHE A 82 1.81 -2.42 1.30
CA PHE A 82 1.27 -3.34 2.28
C PHE A 82 1.97 -3.15 3.63
N TYR A 83 1.19 -3.09 4.69
CA TYR A 83 1.66 -2.96 6.08
C TYR A 83 1.06 -4.07 6.93
N SER A 84 1.77 -4.50 7.97
CA SER A 84 1.26 -5.45 8.97
C SER A 84 1.22 -4.79 10.34
N ILE A 85 0.13 -5.00 11.08
CA ILE A 85 0.01 -4.66 12.50
C ILE A 85 0.06 -5.95 13.30
N GLU A 86 1.18 -6.14 13.99
CA GLU A 86 1.51 -7.31 14.80
C GLU A 86 1.46 -6.91 16.29
N ASP A 87 0.26 -6.52 16.77
CA ASP A 87 0.06 -6.08 18.17
C ASP A 87 -0.69 -7.16 18.98
N TYR A 88 -0.07 -7.64 20.06
CA TYR A 88 -0.64 -8.61 20.99
C TYR A 88 -1.95 -8.17 21.66
N LYS A 89 -2.25 -6.87 21.66
CA LYS A 89 -3.52 -6.32 22.17
C LYS A 89 -4.68 -6.52 21.20
N LEU A 90 -4.40 -6.75 19.92
CA LEU A 90 -5.41 -7.02 18.92
C LEU A 90 -5.85 -8.49 18.98
N LYS A 91 -7.13 -8.74 18.71
CA LYS A 91 -7.66 -10.11 18.63
C LYS A 91 -7.20 -10.86 17.39
N ARG A 92 -6.79 -10.12 16.35
CA ARG A 92 -6.29 -10.59 15.07
C ARG A 92 -5.27 -9.59 14.56
N GLU A 93 -4.27 -10.09 13.87
CA GLU A 93 -3.34 -9.25 13.13
C GLU A 93 -4.07 -8.61 11.95
N VAL A 94 -3.58 -7.45 11.53
CA VAL A 94 -4.21 -6.67 10.48
C VAL A 94 -3.21 -6.41 9.38
N ILE A 95 -3.62 -6.69 8.14
CA ILE A 95 -2.90 -6.24 6.94
C ILE A 95 -3.59 -4.97 6.46
N LEU A 96 -2.83 -3.89 6.30
CA LEU A 96 -3.31 -2.70 5.62
C LEU A 96 -2.77 -2.70 4.19
N VAL A 97 -3.63 -2.47 3.22
CA VAL A 97 -3.24 -2.24 1.83
C VAL A 97 -3.70 -0.85 1.45
N PHE A 98 -2.75 -0.01 1.06
CA PHE A 98 -3.01 1.39 0.79
C PHE A 98 -2.30 1.86 -0.46
N GLY A 99 -3.00 2.62 -1.29
CA GLY A 99 -2.40 3.23 -2.48
C GLY A 99 -3.43 3.89 -3.38
N GLU A 100 -2.96 4.44 -4.48
CA GLU A 100 -3.84 5.01 -5.49
C GLU A 100 -4.52 3.92 -6.31
N GLU A 101 -5.75 4.15 -6.79
CA GLU A 101 -6.39 3.21 -7.74
C GLU A 101 -5.58 3.10 -9.05
N PRO A 102 -5.40 1.88 -9.60
CA PRO A 102 -4.63 1.70 -10.82
C PRO A 102 -5.34 2.35 -12.02
N SER A 103 -4.56 2.94 -12.93
CA SER A 103 -5.11 3.47 -14.19
C SER A 103 -5.43 2.38 -15.21
N MET A 104 -4.76 1.22 -15.13
CA MET A 104 -4.87 0.14 -16.11
C MET A 104 -4.54 -1.22 -15.50
N LYS A 105 -4.74 -2.30 -16.27
CA LYS A 105 -4.46 -3.69 -15.87
C LYS A 105 -5.13 -4.13 -14.55
N TRP A 106 -6.34 -3.64 -14.27
CA TRP A 106 -7.11 -3.91 -13.05
C TRP A 106 -7.17 -5.39 -12.64
N LYS A 107 -7.37 -6.30 -13.60
CA LYS A 107 -7.40 -7.75 -13.33
C LYS A 107 -6.07 -8.27 -12.77
N LYS A 108 -4.95 -7.82 -13.33
CA LYS A 108 -3.62 -8.24 -12.88
C LYS A 108 -3.28 -7.60 -11.54
N TYR A 109 -3.64 -6.34 -11.37
CA TYR A 109 -3.48 -5.60 -10.12
C TYR A 109 -4.23 -6.27 -8.96
N SER A 110 -5.52 -6.54 -9.12
CA SER A 110 -6.34 -7.19 -8.09
C SER A 110 -5.92 -8.63 -7.82
N GLN A 111 -5.47 -9.36 -8.86
CA GLN A 111 -4.90 -10.68 -8.70
C GLN A 111 -3.62 -10.64 -7.86
N ASN A 112 -2.70 -9.73 -8.13
CA ASN A 112 -1.45 -9.61 -7.38
C ASN A 112 -1.72 -9.26 -5.90
N ILE A 113 -2.65 -8.35 -5.59
CA ILE A 113 -3.07 -8.06 -4.21
C ILE A 113 -3.65 -9.32 -3.55
N SER A 114 -4.59 -9.99 -4.22
CA SER A 114 -5.23 -11.19 -3.69
C SER A 114 -4.23 -12.32 -3.42
N GLU A 115 -3.25 -12.52 -4.32
CA GLU A 115 -2.19 -13.53 -4.17
C GLU A 115 -1.34 -13.25 -2.92
N VAL A 116 -0.95 -11.99 -2.68
CA VAL A 116 -0.21 -11.59 -1.48
C VAL A 116 -1.02 -11.87 -0.21
N LEU A 117 -2.31 -11.50 -0.20
CA LEU A 117 -3.16 -11.72 0.97
C LEU A 117 -3.35 -13.22 1.24
N ILE A 118 -3.65 -14.02 0.21
CA ILE A 118 -3.82 -15.49 0.34
C ILE A 118 -2.52 -16.16 0.83
N GLU A 119 -1.35 -15.68 0.40
CA GLU A 119 -0.06 -16.20 0.86
C GLU A 119 0.16 -15.98 2.37
N LEU A 120 -0.40 -14.90 2.93
CA LEU A 120 -0.24 -14.52 4.33
C LEU A 120 -1.33 -15.06 5.27
N GLY A 121 -2.33 -15.75 4.71
CA GLY A 121 -3.43 -16.38 5.46
C GLY A 121 -4.65 -15.49 5.62
#